data_AF-I1PTY4-F1
#
_entry.id   AF-I1PTY4-F1
#
_cell.length_a   1.000
_cell.length_b   1.000
_cell.length_c   1.000
_cell.angle_alpha   90.00
_cell.angle_beta   90.00
_cell.angle_gamma   90.00
#
_symmetry.space_group_name_H-M   'P 1'
#
loop_
_entity.id
_entity.type
_entity.pdbx_description
1 polymer ?
#
loop_
_entity_poly.entity_id
_entity_poly.type
_entity_poly.pdbx_seq_one_letter_code
_entity_poly.pdbx_strand_id
1 'polypeptide(L)'
;MAAAAAVASLLSFVLALPFCLAAPSITTHGSDGGGGSYVSAVGDPGMRRDGLHVAWEAWNFCNEVGQEAPGMGSPRGADCFDLVRAGKFAENGVDENGQPTYTVVHRVTDADNNLRAGDPLPGSPANITDVDLYAAAKELYLGDRCQVPDSPSPWQFWMVMLKNGNLDTTAAICPENGRPARPFSQTSRFPCPGGAGCMNQPLVFHNRTALDATARRLRGGLFGTYDLDAADLGSREVSYYSVTWEKDIGSGGDGGWVFHHKLRTAPKYPWLMLYLRSDATKGFSGGYHYDTRGMTKMVPESPNFKVRVTLEVKQGGGPNSQFYLMDMGSCWKNDGRPCDGDTATDVTRYSEMIINPETPSWCTRRRIEECPPWHTFRNGTRVHRTDAARFPYAAYHVYCSPGNARAAEQPTTYCDAYSNPQPQEILQLVPHPVWGEFGYPTAKGQGWIGDPRTWELDVGALSQVLYFYQDPGTPPAKRRWSSLDVGTEIYVSKYAEAEWTLSGFDIVVPEECIGSSQGGPVSRCL
;
A
#
# COMPACT_ATOMS: atom_id res chain seq x y z
N MET A 1 -59.55 -71.95 10.62
CA MET A 1 -58.77 -71.00 11.42
C MET A 1 -57.59 -70.56 10.56
N ALA A 2 -57.77 -69.50 9.76
CA ALA A 2 -57.35 -68.12 10.07
C ALA A 2 -55.82 -67.98 9.98
N ALA A 3 -55.21 -67.03 9.27
CA ALA A 3 -55.65 -66.03 8.30
C ALA A 3 -54.38 -65.60 7.52
N ALA A 4 -54.56 -65.16 6.27
CA ALA A 4 -53.55 -64.43 5.52
C ALA A 4 -53.58 -62.94 5.91
N ALA A 5 -52.43 -62.26 5.99
CA ALA A 5 -52.28 -60.83 5.66
C ALA A 5 -50.82 -60.35 5.69
N ALA A 6 -50.34 -59.92 4.51
CA ALA A 6 -49.48 -58.78 4.19
C ALA A 6 -48.31 -58.39 5.11
N VAL A 7 -47.08 -58.59 4.63
CA VAL A 7 -45.90 -57.82 5.03
C VAL A 7 -45.62 -56.79 3.93
N ALA A 8 -45.68 -55.51 4.29
CA ALA A 8 -45.40 -54.39 3.40
C ALA A 8 -43.92 -54.32 3.04
N SER A 9 -43.62 -54.29 1.73
CA SER A 9 -42.31 -53.88 1.22
C SER A 9 -42.19 -52.35 1.27
N LEU A 10 -41.30 -51.83 2.11
CA LEU A 10 -40.81 -50.46 1.99
C LEU A 10 -39.54 -50.48 1.12
N LEU A 11 -39.71 -50.04 -0.12
CA LEU A 11 -38.62 -49.65 -1.02
C LEU A 11 -38.06 -48.30 -0.55
N SER A 12 -36.89 -48.31 0.08
CA SER A 12 -36.08 -47.10 0.27
C SER A 12 -35.35 -46.78 -1.03
N PHE A 13 -35.93 -45.91 -1.84
CA PHE A 13 -35.24 -45.18 -2.90
C PHE A 13 -34.20 -44.26 -2.25
N VAL A 14 -32.92 -44.64 -2.29
CA VAL A 14 -31.81 -43.69 -2.08
C VAL A 14 -31.56 -43.00 -3.41
N LEU A 15 -32.14 -41.81 -3.58
CA LEU A 15 -31.78 -40.86 -4.61
C LEU A 15 -30.31 -40.47 -4.43
N ALA A 16 -29.44 -41.05 -5.25
CA ALA A 16 -28.09 -40.55 -5.48
C ALA A 16 -28.21 -39.23 -6.25
N LEU A 17 -28.33 -38.12 -5.52
CA LEU A 17 -28.12 -36.77 -6.07
C LEU A 17 -26.62 -36.60 -6.35
N PRO A 18 -26.20 -36.32 -7.59
CA PRO A 18 -24.83 -35.92 -7.85
C PRO A 18 -24.67 -34.51 -7.27
N PHE A 19 -23.85 -34.38 -6.23
CA PHE A 19 -23.31 -33.10 -5.80
C PHE A 19 -22.38 -32.59 -6.90
N CYS A 20 -22.95 -31.99 -7.94
CA CYS A 20 -22.24 -31.03 -8.77
C CYS A 20 -21.97 -29.81 -7.87
N LEU A 21 -20.77 -29.74 -7.30
CA LEU A 21 -20.19 -28.49 -6.84
C LEU A 21 -20.04 -27.59 -8.07
N ALA A 22 -21.11 -26.89 -8.42
CA ALA A 22 -21.03 -25.77 -9.35
C ALA A 22 -20.11 -24.73 -8.68
N ALA A 23 -18.91 -24.55 -9.24
CA ALA A 23 -18.06 -23.44 -8.86
C ALA A 23 -18.85 -22.14 -9.11
N PRO A 24 -19.00 -21.25 -8.12
CA PRO A 24 -19.61 -19.96 -8.38
C PRO A 24 -18.72 -19.22 -9.39
N SER A 25 -19.26 -18.99 -10.58
CA SER A 25 -18.67 -18.07 -11.55
C SER A 25 -18.53 -16.70 -10.88
N ILE A 26 -17.33 -16.12 -10.91
CA ILE A 26 -17.09 -14.76 -10.42
C ILE A 26 -17.80 -13.82 -11.40
N THR A 27 -19.03 -13.43 -11.05
CA THR A 27 -19.74 -12.36 -11.74
C THR A 27 -19.08 -11.05 -11.34
N THR A 28 -18.31 -10.47 -12.25
CA THR A 28 -18.00 -9.03 -12.21
C THR A 28 -18.96 -8.35 -13.17
N HIS A 29 -19.43 -7.16 -12.79
CA HIS A 29 -20.10 -6.24 -13.70
C HIS A 29 -19.10 -5.82 -14.79
N GLY A 30 -18.93 -6.68 -15.79
CA GLY A 30 -18.12 -6.46 -16.97
C GLY A 30 -19.01 -6.11 -18.15
N SER A 31 -18.91 -4.86 -18.59
CA SER A 31 -19.16 -4.33 -19.95
C SER A 31 -20.35 -4.81 -20.79
N ASP A 32 -21.43 -5.33 -20.21
CA ASP A 32 -22.68 -5.57 -20.94
C ASP A 32 -23.75 -4.57 -20.45
N GLY A 33 -23.79 -3.38 -21.07
CA GLY A 33 -24.99 -2.54 -21.22
C GLY A 33 -25.81 -2.11 -19.98
N GLY A 34 -25.43 -2.48 -18.76
CA GLY A 34 -26.06 -2.09 -17.50
C GLY A 34 -25.15 -1.12 -16.76
N GLY A 35 -25.40 0.18 -16.93
CA GLY A 35 -24.61 1.26 -16.34
C GLY A 35 -24.68 1.29 -14.81
N GLY A 36 -23.80 0.55 -14.15
CA GLY A 36 -23.43 0.82 -12.77
C GLY A 36 -22.53 2.05 -12.72
N SER A 37 -23.02 3.11 -12.08
CA SER A 37 -22.22 4.31 -11.81
C SER A 37 -21.11 3.98 -10.80
N TYR A 38 -19.94 4.63 -10.93
CA TYR A 38 -18.81 4.49 -10.02
C TYR A 38 -18.58 5.80 -9.27
N VAL A 39 -18.12 5.71 -8.02
CA VAL A 39 -17.70 6.86 -7.23
C VAL A 39 -16.27 6.69 -6.75
N SER A 40 -15.59 7.81 -6.51
CA SER A 40 -14.27 7.79 -5.88
C SER A 40 -14.37 7.40 -4.40
N ALA A 41 -13.56 6.43 -4.03
CA ALA A 41 -13.24 6.02 -2.67
C ALA A 41 -12.18 6.90 -1.99
N VAL A 42 -11.48 7.75 -2.76
CA VAL A 42 -10.49 8.72 -2.23
C VAL A 42 -11.09 10.11 -2.06
N GLY A 43 -10.55 10.86 -1.10
CA GLY A 43 -10.95 12.23 -0.81
C GLY A 43 -10.54 13.27 -1.85
N ASP A 44 -9.49 12.99 -2.62
CA ASP A 44 -8.96 13.84 -3.69
C ASP A 44 -8.90 13.05 -5.03
N PRO A 45 -10.06 12.83 -5.69
CA PRO A 45 -10.16 11.99 -6.89
C PRO A 45 -9.25 12.48 -8.01
N GLY A 46 -8.35 11.61 -8.46
CA GLY A 46 -7.40 11.93 -9.53
C GLY A 46 -6.39 13.01 -9.16
N MET A 47 -6.21 13.31 -7.86
CA MET A 47 -5.33 14.35 -7.36
C MET A 47 -5.65 15.74 -7.91
N ARG A 48 -6.94 16.06 -8.06
CA ARG A 48 -7.41 17.24 -8.79
C ARG A 48 -7.69 18.45 -7.91
N ARG A 49 -7.74 18.31 -6.59
CA ARG A 49 -7.97 19.43 -5.67
C ARG A 49 -6.85 20.47 -5.80
N ASP A 50 -7.17 21.77 -5.72
CA ASP A 50 -6.15 22.83 -5.75
C ASP A 50 -5.38 22.94 -4.44
N GLY A 51 -6.02 22.70 -3.30
CA GLY A 51 -5.32 22.39 -2.06
C GLY A 51 -4.73 20.98 -2.12
N LEU A 52 -3.61 20.77 -1.44
CA LEU A 52 -2.96 19.47 -1.33
C LEU A 52 -2.67 19.13 0.12
N HIS A 53 -2.89 17.86 0.44
CA HIS A 53 -2.67 17.31 1.76
C HIS A 53 -1.77 16.08 1.61
N VAL A 54 -0.53 16.21 2.04
CA VAL A 54 0.49 15.15 2.00
C VAL A 54 1.05 14.98 3.40
N ALA A 55 1.12 13.73 3.87
CA ALA A 55 1.95 13.36 5.00
C ALA A 55 3.14 12.53 4.52
N TRP A 56 4.11 12.38 5.40
CA TRP A 56 5.20 11.45 5.21
C TRP A 56 5.49 10.71 6.50
N GLU A 57 6.04 9.53 6.33
CA GLU A 57 6.68 8.77 7.38
C GLU A 57 7.98 8.17 6.87
N ALA A 58 8.94 8.01 7.78
CA ALA A 58 10.19 7.38 7.45
C ALA A 58 10.60 6.37 8.54
N TRP A 59 10.55 5.10 8.20
CA TRP A 59 10.77 4.02 9.14
C TRP A 59 11.96 3.15 8.77
N ASN A 60 12.30 2.27 9.71
CA ASN A 60 13.29 1.22 9.58
C ASN A 60 12.61 -0.13 9.28
N PHE A 61 13.40 -1.21 9.28
CA PHE A 61 12.99 -2.53 8.83
C PHE A 61 11.64 -3.03 9.35
N CYS A 62 11.41 -2.98 10.66
CA CYS A 62 10.21 -3.52 11.31
C CYS A 62 9.21 -2.46 11.74
N ASN A 63 9.37 -1.22 11.25
CA ASN A 63 8.50 -0.08 11.55
C ASN A 63 8.54 0.46 12.99
N GLU A 64 9.41 -0.06 13.87
CA GLU A 64 9.43 0.24 15.32
C GLU A 64 10.82 0.06 15.95
N VAL A 65 11.77 0.97 15.64
CA VAL A 65 13.09 0.95 16.32
C VAL A 65 13.58 2.32 16.73
N GLY A 66 12.68 3.18 17.22
CA GLY A 66 13.05 4.51 17.70
C GLY A 66 14.21 4.54 18.71
N GLN A 67 14.48 3.41 19.38
CA GLN A 67 15.65 3.21 20.26
C GLN A 67 17.00 3.39 19.55
N GLU A 68 17.11 3.10 18.24
CA GLU A 68 18.36 3.27 17.47
C GLU A 68 18.57 4.70 16.96
N ALA A 69 17.59 5.60 17.15
CA ALA A 69 17.63 6.99 16.69
C ALA A 69 17.38 7.99 17.85
N PRO A 70 18.12 7.90 18.98
CA PRO A 70 17.84 8.74 20.14
C PRO A 70 18.04 10.23 19.81
N GLY A 71 17.05 11.06 20.16
CA GLY A 71 17.09 12.51 19.94
C GLY A 71 16.72 12.97 18.54
N MET A 72 16.50 12.04 17.59
CA MET A 72 15.83 12.36 16.34
C MET A 72 14.34 12.63 16.61
N GLY A 73 13.77 13.61 15.90
CA GLY A 73 12.34 13.89 15.98
C GLY A 73 11.53 12.72 15.42
N SER A 74 10.20 12.74 15.64
CA SER A 74 9.36 11.74 15.00
C SER A 74 9.48 11.88 13.49
N PRO A 75 9.72 10.78 12.75
CA PRO A 75 9.93 10.81 11.30
C PRO A 75 8.63 11.08 10.53
N ARG A 76 7.54 11.37 11.24
CA ARG A 76 6.25 11.74 10.66
C ARG A 76 6.10 13.25 10.59
N GLY A 77 5.59 13.71 9.45
CA GLY A 77 5.26 15.11 9.23
C GLY A 77 4.19 15.25 8.15
N ALA A 78 3.72 16.47 7.96
CA ALA A 78 2.72 16.76 6.95
C ALA A 78 2.85 18.16 6.36
N ASP A 79 2.38 18.31 5.12
CA ASP A 79 2.12 19.56 4.42
C ASP A 79 0.69 19.52 3.89
N CYS A 80 -0.20 20.16 4.63
CA CYS A 80 -1.61 20.26 4.28
C CYS A 80 -1.98 21.73 4.19
N PHE A 81 -2.56 22.13 3.07
CA PHE A 81 -2.97 23.50 2.85
C PHE A 81 -4.21 23.60 1.99
N ASP A 82 -4.90 24.73 2.16
CA ASP A 82 -5.97 25.15 1.27
C ASP A 82 -5.52 26.36 0.46
N LEU A 83 -6.03 26.44 -0.77
CA LEU A 83 -5.83 27.61 -1.62
C LEU A 83 -7.04 28.55 -1.48
N VAL A 84 -6.81 29.76 -0.99
CA VAL A 84 -7.86 30.78 -0.80
C VAL A 84 -7.68 31.89 -1.82
N ARG A 85 -8.75 32.29 -2.51
CA ARG A 85 -8.72 33.43 -3.42
C ARG A 85 -8.50 34.73 -2.62
N ALA A 86 -7.42 35.45 -2.91
CA ALA A 86 -7.19 36.78 -2.38
C ALA A 86 -8.26 37.69 -2.98
N GLY A 87 -9.16 38.23 -2.14
CA GLY A 87 -10.31 39.02 -2.60
C GLY A 87 -11.66 38.64 -2.00
N LYS A 88 -11.78 37.55 -1.22
CA LYS A 88 -13.00 37.30 -0.43
C LYS A 88 -13.28 38.41 0.62
N PHE A 89 -12.31 39.30 0.86
CA PHE A 89 -12.35 40.43 1.80
C PHE A 89 -11.69 41.74 1.30
N ALA A 90 -11.32 41.87 0.01
CA ALA A 90 -10.69 43.08 -0.53
C ALA A 90 -11.03 43.30 -2.01
N GLU A 91 -11.29 44.55 -2.41
CA GLU A 91 -11.84 44.94 -3.73
C GLU A 91 -10.93 44.64 -4.95
N ASN A 92 -9.66 44.26 -4.75
CA ASN A 92 -8.66 44.09 -5.83
C ASN A 92 -8.11 42.65 -5.95
N GLY A 93 -8.98 41.64 -5.87
CA GLY A 93 -8.62 40.20 -5.88
C GLY A 93 -8.11 39.62 -7.20
N VAL A 94 -7.46 40.43 -8.03
CA VAL A 94 -6.93 40.06 -9.35
C VAL A 94 -5.52 40.63 -9.54
N ASP A 95 -4.69 39.95 -10.33
CA ASP A 95 -3.35 40.39 -10.70
C ASP A 95 -3.39 41.49 -11.79
N GLU A 96 -2.20 41.93 -12.22
CA GLU A 96 -2.04 42.97 -13.26
C GLU A 96 -2.68 42.59 -14.61
N ASN A 97 -2.94 41.30 -14.83
CA ASN A 97 -3.59 40.76 -16.04
C ASN A 97 -5.09 40.48 -15.82
N GLY A 98 -5.66 40.87 -14.67
CA GLY A 98 -7.05 40.63 -14.32
C GLY A 98 -7.37 39.20 -13.90
N GLN A 99 -6.36 38.37 -13.59
CA GLN A 99 -6.55 36.97 -13.18
C GLN A 99 -6.65 36.85 -11.66
N PRO A 100 -7.46 35.94 -11.10
CA PRO A 100 -7.62 35.80 -9.65
C PRO A 100 -6.29 35.53 -8.95
N THR A 101 -6.03 36.24 -7.86
CA THR A 101 -4.88 35.99 -6.98
C THR A 101 -5.24 34.98 -5.90
N TYR A 102 -4.24 34.22 -5.42
CA TYR A 102 -4.43 33.15 -4.45
C TYR A 102 -3.43 33.26 -3.30
N THR A 103 -3.81 32.71 -2.14
CA THR A 103 -2.96 32.59 -0.96
C THR A 103 -3.01 31.16 -0.46
N VAL A 104 -1.84 30.63 -0.12
CA VAL A 104 -1.68 29.29 0.46
C VAL A 104 -1.87 29.38 1.97
N VAL A 105 -2.87 28.68 2.51
CA VAL A 105 -3.16 28.65 3.94
C VAL A 105 -2.82 27.27 4.50
N HIS A 106 -1.67 27.18 5.17
CA HIS A 106 -1.22 25.92 5.76
C HIS A 106 -1.98 25.60 7.04
N ARG A 107 -2.34 24.32 7.17
CA ARG A 107 -2.97 23.74 8.36
C ARG A 107 -1.97 23.12 9.32
N VAL A 108 -0.74 22.87 8.85
CA VAL A 108 0.37 22.31 9.64
C VAL A 108 1.50 23.33 9.66
N THR A 109 2.06 23.57 10.84
CA THR A 109 3.16 24.51 11.06
C THR A 109 4.49 23.78 11.21
N ASP A 110 5.61 24.50 11.14
CA ASP A 110 6.93 23.89 11.41
C ASP A 110 7.03 23.39 12.86
N ALA A 111 6.35 24.04 13.80
CA ALA A 111 6.30 23.58 15.18
C ALA A 111 5.64 22.19 15.30
N ASP A 112 4.56 21.96 14.55
CA ASP A 112 3.86 20.66 14.51
C ASP A 112 4.77 19.58 13.91
N ASN A 113 5.45 19.88 12.81
CA ASN A 113 6.38 18.94 12.17
C ASN A 113 7.64 18.69 13.03
N ASN A 114 8.04 19.64 13.88
CA ASN A 114 9.21 19.50 14.76
C ASN A 114 8.93 18.76 16.08
N LEU A 115 7.67 18.39 16.36
CA LEU A 115 7.31 17.62 17.55
C LEU A 115 8.07 16.28 17.61
N ARG A 116 8.63 15.99 18.79
CA ARG A 116 9.44 14.79 19.08
C ARG A 116 8.99 14.09 20.37
N ALA A 117 9.41 12.84 20.53
CA ALA A 117 9.09 12.05 21.72
C ALA A 117 9.40 12.83 23.01
N GLY A 118 8.43 12.87 23.92
CA GLY A 118 8.47 13.66 25.15
C GLY A 118 7.81 15.05 25.05
N ASP A 119 7.70 15.65 23.86
CA ASP A 119 6.98 16.91 23.68
C ASP A 119 5.46 16.69 23.80
N PRO A 120 4.71 17.60 24.46
CA PRO A 120 3.27 17.44 24.60
C PRO A 120 2.56 17.62 23.24
N LEU A 121 1.85 16.58 22.79
CA LEU A 121 0.94 16.70 21.65
C LEU A 121 -0.26 17.56 22.07
N PRO A 122 -0.59 18.65 21.35
CA PRO A 122 -1.72 19.50 21.69
C PRO A 122 -3.03 18.70 21.79
N GLY A 123 -3.69 18.74 22.94
CA GLY A 123 -4.93 17.98 23.21
C GLY A 123 -4.70 16.57 23.79
N SER A 124 -3.46 16.10 23.90
CA SER A 124 -3.14 14.84 24.59
C SER A 124 -3.05 15.04 26.11
N PRO A 125 -3.60 14.11 26.92
CA PRO A 125 -3.53 14.20 28.38
C PRO A 125 -2.18 13.78 28.98
N ALA A 126 -1.27 13.19 28.19
CA ALA A 126 -0.01 12.64 28.70
C ALA A 126 1.17 12.86 27.74
N ASN A 127 2.37 13.01 28.32
CA ASN A 127 3.63 13.02 27.59
C ASN A 127 4.00 11.59 27.22
N ILE A 128 4.07 11.30 25.92
CA ILE A 128 4.50 9.99 25.39
C ILE A 128 6.01 10.07 25.16
N THR A 129 6.79 9.29 25.92
CA THR A 129 8.27 9.28 25.80
C THR A 129 8.80 8.15 24.92
N ASP A 130 7.97 7.12 24.70
CA ASP A 130 8.28 6.03 23.78
C ASP A 130 8.18 6.53 22.34
N VAL A 131 9.24 6.35 21.56
CA VAL A 131 9.37 6.95 20.22
C VAL A 131 8.38 6.32 19.22
N ASP A 132 8.15 5.01 19.32
CA ASP A 132 7.30 4.28 18.38
C ASP A 132 5.82 4.64 18.64
N LEU A 133 5.40 4.65 19.92
CA LEU A 133 4.08 5.14 20.31
C LEU A 133 3.89 6.63 20.00
N TYR A 134 4.94 7.44 20.16
CA TYR A 134 4.86 8.87 19.87
C TYR A 134 4.62 9.12 18.38
N ALA A 135 5.31 8.39 17.51
CA ALA A 135 5.15 8.57 16.08
C ALA A 135 3.74 8.21 15.63
N ALA A 136 3.17 7.10 16.14
CA ALA A 136 1.77 6.75 15.92
C ALA A 136 0.82 7.87 16.37
N ALA A 137 1.00 8.39 17.58
CA ALA A 137 0.18 9.48 18.11
C ALA A 137 0.35 10.79 17.33
N LYS A 138 1.56 11.09 16.83
CA LYS A 138 1.83 12.28 16.01
C LYS A 138 1.12 12.21 14.67
N GLU A 139 1.04 11.04 14.03
CA GLU A 139 0.23 10.92 12.80
C GLU A 139 -1.23 11.21 13.06
N LEU A 140 -1.82 10.68 14.13
CA LEU A 140 -3.21 10.96 14.47
C LEU A 140 -3.42 12.46 14.67
N TYR A 141 -2.52 13.12 15.40
CA TYR A 141 -2.52 14.56 15.58
C TYR A 141 -2.44 15.34 14.26
N LEU A 142 -1.49 14.99 13.38
CA LEU A 142 -1.34 15.63 12.07
C LEU A 142 -2.55 15.35 11.18
N GLY A 143 -3.11 14.14 11.25
CA GLY A 143 -4.34 13.74 10.57
C GLY A 143 -5.52 14.61 10.95
N ASP A 144 -5.71 14.86 12.26
CA ASP A 144 -6.76 15.73 12.76
C ASP A 144 -6.61 17.17 12.24
N ARG A 145 -5.38 17.69 12.16
CA ARG A 145 -5.07 19.01 11.59
C ARG A 145 -5.34 19.08 10.10
N CYS A 146 -4.99 18.02 9.38
CA CYS A 146 -5.17 17.90 7.93
C CYS A 146 -6.59 17.49 7.51
N GLN A 147 -7.48 17.18 8.45
CA GLN A 147 -8.75 16.57 8.13
C GLN A 147 -9.65 17.45 7.24
N VAL A 148 -10.18 16.86 6.18
CA VAL A 148 -11.19 17.45 5.31
C VAL A 148 -12.53 16.74 5.55
N PRO A 149 -13.57 17.48 5.96
CA PRO A 149 -14.91 16.92 6.09
C PRO A 149 -15.44 16.44 4.74
N ASP A 150 -15.95 15.21 4.69
CA ASP A 150 -16.48 14.60 3.47
C ASP A 150 -17.44 13.43 3.83
N SER A 151 -18.13 12.90 2.83
CA SER A 151 -19.03 11.75 2.93
C SER A 151 -18.47 10.55 2.14
N PRO A 152 -18.59 9.32 2.65
CA PRO A 152 -19.24 8.92 3.90
C PRO A 152 -18.38 9.13 5.17
N SER A 153 -17.12 9.53 5.00
CA SER A 153 -16.20 9.78 6.10
C SER A 153 -15.23 10.89 5.73
N PRO A 154 -14.74 11.66 6.71
CA PRO A 154 -13.67 12.62 6.47
C PRO A 154 -12.38 11.89 6.03
N TRP A 155 -11.49 12.63 5.38
CA TRP A 155 -10.19 12.15 4.91
C TRP A 155 -9.07 13.13 5.28
N GLN A 156 -7.81 12.71 5.18
CA GLN A 156 -6.66 13.47 5.68
C GLN A 156 -5.65 13.82 4.59
N PHE A 157 -4.87 12.86 4.09
CA PHE A 157 -3.74 13.12 3.20
C PHE A 157 -3.33 11.90 2.38
N TRP A 158 -2.62 12.15 1.28
CA TRP A 158 -1.76 11.15 0.63
C TRP A 158 -0.53 10.89 1.52
N MET A 159 -0.04 9.66 1.57
CA MET A 159 1.11 9.32 2.41
C MET A 159 2.35 9.01 1.57
N VAL A 160 3.44 9.73 1.80
CA VAL A 160 4.78 9.36 1.30
C VAL A 160 5.42 8.44 2.33
N MET A 161 5.63 7.18 1.97
CA MET A 161 6.31 6.22 2.85
C MET A 161 7.73 6.01 2.38
N LEU A 162 8.67 6.20 3.28
CA LEU A 162 10.08 5.90 3.10
C LEU A 162 10.48 4.82 4.10
N LYS A 163 11.20 3.80 3.65
CA LYS A 163 11.66 2.72 4.52
C LYS A 163 13.10 2.32 4.22
N ASN A 164 13.83 2.04 5.30
CA ASN A 164 15.17 1.48 5.25
C ASN A 164 15.12 -0.03 5.55
N GLY A 165 15.65 -0.81 4.62
CA GLY A 165 15.70 -2.27 4.66
C GLY A 165 16.86 -2.85 5.48
N ASN A 166 17.70 -2.04 6.11
CA ASN A 166 18.75 -2.53 6.98
C ASN A 166 18.16 -3.14 8.26
N LEU A 167 18.69 -4.29 8.68
CA LEU A 167 18.29 -4.97 9.92
C LEU A 167 19.53 -5.40 10.71
N ASP A 168 19.68 -4.89 11.93
CA ASP A 168 20.66 -5.41 12.88
C ASP A 168 20.10 -6.68 13.53
N THR A 169 20.57 -7.82 13.05
CA THR A 169 20.11 -9.13 13.51
C THR A 169 20.64 -9.49 14.90
N THR A 170 21.62 -8.75 15.40
CA THR A 170 22.25 -8.97 16.71
C THR A 170 21.58 -8.16 17.81
N ALA A 171 20.98 -7.01 17.47
CA ALA A 171 20.16 -6.22 18.38
C ALA A 171 18.84 -6.93 18.74
N ALA A 172 18.27 -7.68 17.79
CA ALA A 172 17.03 -8.46 17.95
C ALA A 172 15.82 -7.64 18.47
N ILE A 173 15.76 -6.36 18.09
CA ILE A 173 14.68 -5.44 18.45
C ILE A 173 13.42 -5.76 17.64
N CYS A 174 13.59 -6.04 16.35
CA CYS A 174 12.48 -6.41 15.49
C CYS A 174 11.91 -7.78 15.88
N PRO A 175 10.59 -7.90 16.09
CA PRO A 175 9.97 -9.16 16.46
C PRO A 175 10.06 -10.19 15.33
N GLU A 176 10.01 -11.47 15.70
CA GLU A 176 9.88 -12.60 14.79
C GLU A 176 8.41 -13.04 14.79
N ASN A 177 7.66 -12.72 13.73
CA ASN A 177 6.26 -13.13 13.60
C ASN A 177 5.38 -12.73 14.82
N GLY A 178 5.50 -11.48 15.28
CA GLY A 178 4.75 -10.99 16.45
C GLY A 178 5.30 -11.43 17.80
N ARG A 179 6.47 -12.08 17.84
CA ARG A 179 7.08 -12.58 19.08
C ARG A 179 8.47 -11.99 19.29
N PRO A 180 8.95 -11.90 20.55
CA PRO A 180 10.32 -11.46 20.80
C PRO A 180 11.33 -12.33 20.07
N ALA A 181 12.22 -11.69 19.30
CA ALA A 181 13.29 -12.36 18.57
C ALA A 181 14.49 -12.66 19.49
N ARG A 182 15.43 -13.46 18.99
CA ARG A 182 16.75 -13.67 19.59
C ARG A 182 17.84 -13.20 18.64
N PRO A 183 18.99 -12.71 19.16
CA PRO A 183 20.13 -12.37 18.30
C PRO A 183 20.55 -13.53 17.41
N PHE A 184 20.81 -13.23 16.14
CA PHE A 184 21.33 -14.19 15.17
C PHE A 184 22.42 -13.57 14.28
N SER A 185 23.19 -14.42 13.60
CA SER A 185 24.30 -13.98 12.76
C SER A 185 23.82 -13.11 11.60
N GLN A 186 24.52 -12.01 11.36
CA GLN A 186 24.27 -11.13 10.23
C GLN A 186 24.39 -11.91 8.92
N THR A 187 23.46 -11.70 8.00
CA THR A 187 23.43 -12.38 6.69
C THR A 187 23.38 -11.35 5.56
N SER A 188 23.69 -11.76 4.33
CA SER A 188 23.51 -10.89 3.16
C SER A 188 22.05 -10.57 2.83
N ARG A 189 21.10 -11.38 3.35
CA ARG A 189 19.65 -11.14 3.19
C ARG A 189 19.20 -9.89 3.93
N PHE A 190 19.81 -9.63 5.08
CA PHE A 190 19.52 -8.52 5.97
C PHE A 190 20.79 -7.67 6.05
N PRO A 191 21.00 -6.67 5.19
CA PRO A 191 22.19 -5.85 5.24
C PRO A 191 22.22 -5.00 6.51
N CYS A 192 23.41 -4.83 7.10
CA CYS A 192 23.65 -3.86 8.16
C CYS A 192 25.12 -3.41 8.12
N PRO A 193 25.57 -2.75 7.04
CA PRO A 193 27.00 -2.53 6.79
C PRO A 193 27.70 -1.67 7.84
N GLY A 194 26.96 -0.77 8.50
CA GLY A 194 27.44 0.06 9.61
C GLY A 194 27.48 -0.64 10.96
N GLY A 195 26.96 -1.88 11.07
CA GLY A 195 26.73 -2.54 12.36
C GLY A 195 25.64 -1.84 13.17
N ALA A 196 25.76 -1.88 14.50
CA ALA A 196 24.81 -1.29 15.43
C ALA A 196 24.40 0.14 15.04
N GLY A 197 23.09 0.39 15.02
CA GLY A 197 22.51 1.67 14.58
C GLY A 197 22.25 1.76 13.07
N CYS A 198 22.33 0.65 12.32
CA CYS A 198 22.01 0.65 10.89
C CYS A 198 20.51 0.77 10.60
N MET A 199 19.63 0.52 11.59
CA MET A 199 18.17 0.63 11.49
C MET A 199 17.69 2.05 11.83
N ASN A 200 18.49 3.05 11.44
CA ASN A 200 18.24 4.46 11.78
C ASN A 200 17.10 5.08 10.95
N GLN A 201 16.61 6.23 11.41
CA GLN A 201 15.70 7.12 10.69
C GLN A 201 16.49 8.10 9.80
N PRO A 202 15.89 8.67 8.75
CA PRO A 202 16.59 9.60 7.87
C PRO A 202 16.52 11.05 8.35
N LEU A 203 17.43 11.88 7.84
CA LEU A 203 17.22 13.32 7.80
C LEU A 203 16.13 13.62 6.78
N VAL A 204 15.14 14.42 7.16
CA VAL A 204 14.05 14.89 6.29
C VAL A 204 14.08 16.41 6.22
N PHE A 205 14.24 16.94 5.01
CA PHE A 205 14.15 18.37 4.72
C PHE A 205 12.84 18.64 3.98
N HIS A 206 11.99 19.47 4.55
CA HIS A 206 10.68 19.82 3.99
C HIS A 206 10.74 21.22 3.36
N ASN A 207 10.40 21.28 2.08
CA ASN A 207 10.10 22.52 1.38
C ASN A 207 8.59 22.72 1.38
N ARG A 208 8.14 23.63 2.25
CA ARG A 208 6.72 24.00 2.36
C ARG A 208 6.16 24.42 1.00
N THR A 209 4.98 23.91 0.70
CA THR A 209 4.31 24.21 -0.56
C THR A 209 4.04 25.70 -0.69
N ALA A 210 4.44 26.29 -1.82
CA ALA A 210 4.24 27.71 -2.08
C ALA A 210 3.88 27.95 -3.55
N LEU A 211 3.30 29.12 -3.79
CA LEU A 211 3.17 29.68 -5.13
C LEU A 211 4.55 30.11 -5.64
N ASP A 212 4.80 29.86 -6.91
CA ASP A 212 5.96 30.39 -7.61
C ASP A 212 5.88 31.91 -7.77
N ALA A 213 6.95 32.51 -8.30
CA ALA A 213 7.01 33.96 -8.52
C ALA A 213 5.93 34.48 -9.47
N THR A 214 5.39 33.63 -10.34
CA THR A 214 4.28 34.00 -11.25
C THR A 214 2.91 33.87 -10.59
N ALA A 215 2.83 33.30 -9.39
CA ALA A 215 1.59 32.95 -8.70
C ALA A 215 0.66 32.03 -9.52
N ARG A 216 1.21 31.25 -10.46
CA ARG A 216 0.44 30.33 -11.31
C ARG A 216 0.80 28.87 -11.10
N ARG A 217 1.93 28.57 -10.47
CA ARG A 217 2.34 27.19 -10.18
C ARG A 217 2.55 27.01 -8.69
N LEU A 218 1.96 25.95 -8.14
CA LEU A 218 2.27 25.49 -6.79
C LEU A 218 3.37 24.46 -6.86
N ARG A 219 4.30 24.54 -5.90
CA ARG A 219 5.36 23.55 -5.74
C ARG A 219 5.68 23.37 -4.26
N GLY A 220 5.83 22.12 -3.86
CA GLY A 220 6.38 21.73 -2.57
C GLY A 220 7.17 20.44 -2.70
N GLY A 221 7.70 19.96 -1.59
CA GLY A 221 8.37 18.68 -1.60
C GLY A 221 9.12 18.38 -0.32
N LEU A 222 9.65 17.17 -0.27
CA LEU A 222 10.58 16.72 0.75
C LEU A 222 11.74 16.00 0.10
N PHE A 223 12.90 16.05 0.76
CA PHE A 223 14.09 15.31 0.35
C PHE A 223 14.96 15.01 1.56
N GLY A 224 15.91 14.10 1.42
CA GLY A 224 16.81 13.78 2.51
C GLY A 224 17.69 12.59 2.26
N THR A 225 18.22 12.03 3.35
CA THR A 225 19.19 10.93 3.33
C THR A 225 19.11 10.12 4.62
N TYR A 226 19.43 8.83 4.55
CA TYR A 226 19.71 8.02 5.74
C TYR A 226 21.17 8.15 6.21
N ASP A 227 22.07 8.68 5.39
CA ASP A 227 23.46 8.96 5.76
C ASP A 227 23.53 10.24 6.59
N LEU A 228 23.28 10.13 7.90
CA LEU A 228 23.17 11.27 8.82
C LEU A 228 24.42 12.16 8.89
N ASP A 229 25.58 11.61 8.49
CA ASP A 229 26.87 12.27 8.44
C ASP A 229 27.23 12.85 7.05
N ALA A 230 26.29 12.83 6.10
CA ALA A 230 26.51 13.33 4.76
C ALA A 230 26.77 14.85 4.72
N ALA A 231 27.92 15.23 4.15
CA ALA A 231 28.26 16.64 3.87
C ALA A 231 27.71 17.13 2.52
N ASP A 232 27.49 16.22 1.57
CA ASP A 232 26.99 16.54 0.22
C ASP A 232 25.95 15.50 -0.21
N LEU A 233 24.68 15.92 -0.24
CA LEU A 233 23.55 15.09 -0.70
C LEU A 233 23.61 14.78 -2.20
N GLY A 234 24.43 15.50 -2.98
CA GLY A 234 24.65 15.23 -4.40
C GLY A 234 25.51 13.99 -4.67
N SER A 235 26.35 13.61 -3.70
CA SER A 235 27.29 12.49 -3.84
C SER A 235 26.59 11.15 -4.04
N ARG A 236 27.07 10.33 -4.98
CA ARG A 236 26.56 8.96 -5.19
C ARG A 236 26.86 8.02 -4.02
N GLU A 237 27.81 8.38 -3.17
CA GLU A 237 28.14 7.63 -1.94
C GLU A 237 27.09 7.82 -0.84
N VAL A 238 26.16 8.76 -1.03
CA VAL A 238 25.14 9.15 -0.05
C VAL A 238 23.76 8.73 -0.55
N SER A 239 23.00 8.05 0.29
CA SER A 239 21.61 7.71 -0.01
C SER A 239 20.81 8.99 -0.19
N TYR A 240 19.84 8.97 -1.10
CA TYR A 240 19.05 10.15 -1.37
C TYR A 240 17.64 9.75 -1.72
N TYR A 241 16.69 10.51 -1.21
CA TYR A 241 15.32 10.44 -1.66
C TYR A 241 14.79 11.85 -1.87
N SER A 242 13.84 11.98 -2.79
CA SER A 242 13.01 13.17 -2.87
C SER A 242 11.64 12.87 -3.44
N VAL A 243 10.65 13.59 -2.94
CA VAL A 243 9.31 13.64 -3.50
C VAL A 243 8.95 15.11 -3.64
N THR A 244 8.80 15.59 -4.87
CA THR A 244 8.31 16.95 -5.14
C THR A 244 6.97 16.87 -5.82
N TRP A 245 6.05 17.75 -5.43
CA TRP A 245 4.73 17.84 -6.04
C TRP A 245 4.53 19.22 -6.64
N GLU A 246 3.85 19.25 -7.78
CA GLU A 246 3.57 20.49 -8.48
C GLU A 246 2.24 20.45 -9.22
N LYS A 247 1.65 21.64 -9.37
CA LYS A 247 0.39 21.84 -10.10
C LYS A 247 0.29 23.27 -10.61
N ASP A 248 -0.14 23.43 -11.85
CA ASP A 248 -0.50 24.73 -12.43
C ASP A 248 -1.95 25.08 -12.10
N ILE A 249 -2.18 26.27 -11.56
CA ILE A 249 -3.50 26.78 -11.17
C ILE A 249 -4.21 27.38 -12.39
N GLY A 250 -5.50 27.09 -12.54
CA GLY A 250 -6.33 27.69 -13.59
C GLY A 250 -6.23 27.01 -14.96
N SER A 251 -5.59 25.84 -15.02
CA SER A 251 -5.43 24.98 -16.21
C SER A 251 -6.74 24.32 -16.70
N GLY A 252 -7.91 24.80 -16.30
CA GLY A 252 -9.19 24.34 -16.82
C GLY A 252 -9.59 22.94 -16.35
N GLY A 253 -9.50 22.64 -15.05
CA GLY A 253 -10.16 21.48 -14.42
C GLY A 253 -9.59 20.08 -14.74
N ASP A 254 -8.81 19.94 -15.80
CA ASP A 254 -8.31 18.65 -16.29
C ASP A 254 -6.89 18.29 -15.77
N GLY A 255 -6.17 19.25 -15.17
CA GLY A 255 -4.85 19.04 -14.58
C GLY A 255 -4.88 18.69 -13.08
N GLY A 256 -4.29 17.56 -12.70
CA GLY A 256 -4.06 17.16 -11.31
C GLY A 256 -2.62 17.46 -10.84
N TRP A 257 -2.35 17.19 -9.56
CA TRP A 257 -0.98 17.21 -9.03
C TRP A 257 -0.12 16.15 -9.69
N VAL A 258 1.14 16.50 -9.96
CA VAL A 258 2.16 15.57 -10.42
C VAL A 258 3.19 15.41 -9.30
N PHE A 259 3.36 14.18 -8.84
CA PHE A 259 4.39 13.81 -7.88
C PHE A 259 5.59 13.26 -8.62
N HIS A 260 6.75 13.84 -8.37
CA HIS A 260 8.04 13.42 -8.90
C HIS A 260 8.84 12.78 -7.78
N HIS A 261 9.23 11.53 -7.98
CA HIS A 261 9.93 10.72 -6.99
C HIS A 261 11.34 10.41 -7.48
N LYS A 262 12.28 10.42 -6.55
CA LYS A 262 13.65 9.95 -6.76
C LYS A 262 14.09 9.14 -5.55
N LEU A 263 14.73 8.01 -5.80
CA LEU A 263 15.32 7.16 -4.77
C LEU A 263 16.70 6.71 -5.22
N ARG A 264 17.71 6.90 -4.37
CA ARG A 264 19.08 6.47 -4.58
C ARG A 264 19.61 5.75 -3.35
N THR A 265 20.13 4.55 -3.56
CA THR A 265 20.80 3.77 -2.51
C THR A 265 22.29 4.09 -2.42
N ALA A 266 22.88 3.76 -1.28
CA ALA A 266 24.30 3.94 -1.00
C ALA A 266 24.92 2.68 -0.41
N PRO A 267 26.26 2.57 -0.30
CA PRO A 267 26.90 1.43 0.35
C PRO A 267 26.42 1.16 1.79
N LYS A 268 26.07 2.21 2.55
CA LYS A 268 25.56 2.13 3.93
C LYS A 268 24.07 1.78 4.00
N TYR A 269 23.31 2.19 2.99
CA TYR A 269 21.86 1.95 2.85
C TYR A 269 21.56 1.34 1.48
N PRO A 270 21.88 0.06 1.27
CA PRO A 270 21.70 -0.62 -0.02
C PRO A 270 20.27 -1.10 -0.24
N TRP A 271 19.41 -1.02 0.78
CA TRP A 271 18.02 -1.45 0.70
C TRP A 271 17.10 -0.31 1.15
N LEU A 272 16.37 0.28 0.21
CA LEU A 272 15.46 1.39 0.47
C LEU A 272 14.15 1.21 -0.29
N MET A 273 13.06 1.69 0.29
CA MET A 273 11.74 1.73 -0.34
C MET A 273 11.17 3.15 -0.31
N LEU A 274 10.50 3.56 -1.39
CA LEU A 274 9.80 4.83 -1.48
C LEU A 274 8.48 4.66 -2.24
N TYR A 275 7.37 4.99 -1.58
CA TYR A 275 6.02 4.86 -2.12
C TYR A 275 5.19 6.12 -1.93
N LEU A 276 4.24 6.34 -2.84
CA LEU A 276 3.06 7.16 -2.57
C LEU A 276 1.88 6.22 -2.31
N ARG A 277 1.20 6.43 -1.19
CA ARG A 277 0.18 5.54 -0.64
C ARG A 277 -1.17 6.23 -0.49
N SER A 278 -2.22 5.45 -0.73
CA SER A 278 -3.60 5.80 -0.44
C SER A 278 -4.13 4.97 0.73
N ASP A 279 -3.78 5.38 1.95
CA ASP A 279 -4.19 4.68 3.16
C ASP A 279 -5.65 4.96 3.55
N ALA A 280 -6.27 4.02 4.25
CA ALA A 280 -7.59 4.16 4.83
C ALA A 280 -7.63 5.29 5.87
N THR A 281 -8.77 5.95 5.99
CA THR A 281 -8.93 7.06 6.96
C THR A 281 -8.97 6.60 8.42
N LYS A 282 -9.02 5.28 8.65
CA LYS A 282 -9.00 4.62 9.95
C LYS A 282 -8.63 3.15 9.81
N GLY A 283 -8.21 2.54 10.91
CA GLY A 283 -7.80 1.16 11.01
C GLY A 283 -6.32 0.97 10.69
N PHE A 284 -5.94 -0.29 10.57
CA PHE A 284 -4.57 -0.71 10.30
C PHE A 284 -4.25 -0.57 8.81
N SER A 285 -3.11 0.06 8.50
CA SER A 285 -2.62 0.21 7.13
C SER A 285 -1.38 -0.66 6.92
N GLY A 286 -1.39 -1.48 5.85
CA GLY A 286 -0.21 -2.09 5.21
C GLY A 286 1.02 -2.43 6.05
N GLY A 287 0.89 -3.07 7.22
CA GLY A 287 2.01 -3.49 8.06
C GLY A 287 2.06 -2.88 9.46
N TYR A 288 1.21 -1.90 9.75
CA TYR A 288 1.11 -1.27 11.06
C TYR A 288 0.04 -1.92 11.92
N HIS A 289 0.32 -2.16 13.20
CA HIS A 289 -0.65 -2.73 14.16
C HIS A 289 -1.37 -1.66 15.00
N TYR A 290 -1.21 -0.38 14.64
CA TYR A 290 -1.91 0.76 15.23
C TYR A 290 -2.81 1.45 14.22
N ASP A 291 -3.79 2.20 14.75
CA ASP A 291 -4.71 3.01 13.96
C ASP A 291 -3.96 4.10 13.17
N THR A 292 -4.32 4.30 11.90
CA THR A 292 -3.65 5.21 10.95
C THR A 292 -4.64 6.19 10.29
N ARG A 293 -4.14 7.20 9.59
CA ARG A 293 -4.93 8.21 8.86
C ARG A 293 -4.51 8.30 7.40
N GLY A 294 -5.43 8.65 6.50
CA GLY A 294 -5.15 8.58 5.07
C GLY A 294 -6.20 9.22 4.15
N MET A 295 -6.13 8.86 2.87
CA MET A 295 -6.91 9.46 1.78
C MET A 295 -8.17 8.66 1.43
N THR A 296 -8.18 7.35 1.70
CA THR A 296 -9.21 6.41 1.28
C THR A 296 -10.40 6.41 2.25
N LYS A 297 -11.40 7.26 1.97
CA LYS A 297 -12.62 7.43 2.77
C LYS A 297 -13.62 6.28 2.66
N MET A 298 -13.49 5.43 1.65
CA MET A 298 -14.24 4.19 1.50
C MET A 298 -13.27 3.03 1.27
N VAL A 299 -13.05 2.20 2.28
CA VAL A 299 -12.10 1.07 2.16
C VAL A 299 -12.58 0.11 1.07
N PRO A 300 -11.84 -0.07 -0.04
CA PRO A 300 -12.25 -0.95 -1.12
C PRO A 300 -12.26 -2.42 -0.69
N GLU A 301 -13.28 -3.15 -1.14
CA GLU A 301 -13.45 -4.59 -0.86
C GLU A 301 -13.48 -5.36 -2.18
N SER A 302 -12.70 -6.43 -2.29
CA SER A 302 -12.73 -7.31 -3.47
C SER A 302 -14.10 -7.97 -3.65
N PRO A 303 -14.59 -8.17 -4.88
CA PRO A 303 -13.92 -7.84 -6.15
C PRO A 303 -14.21 -6.42 -6.68
N ASN A 304 -14.89 -5.58 -5.91
CA ASN A 304 -15.68 -4.47 -6.45
C ASN A 304 -14.98 -3.12 -6.39
N PHE A 305 -13.80 -3.00 -7.01
CA PHE A 305 -13.16 -1.71 -7.19
C PHE A 305 -12.10 -1.73 -8.29
N LYS A 306 -11.85 -0.54 -8.84
CA LYS A 306 -10.82 -0.31 -9.85
C LYS A 306 -9.90 0.81 -9.39
N VAL A 307 -8.71 0.84 -9.96
CA VAL A 307 -7.75 1.93 -9.74
C VAL A 307 -7.38 2.54 -11.08
N ARG A 308 -7.42 3.88 -11.14
CA ARG A 308 -6.91 4.64 -12.25
C ARG A 308 -5.66 5.39 -11.79
N VAL A 309 -4.58 5.33 -12.56
CA VAL A 309 -3.32 5.99 -12.20
C VAL A 309 -2.48 6.26 -13.44
N THR A 310 -1.80 7.41 -13.48
CA THR A 310 -0.84 7.74 -14.54
C THR A 310 0.57 7.62 -14.00
N LEU A 311 1.39 6.81 -14.66
CA LEU A 311 2.75 6.48 -14.26
C LEU A 311 3.71 6.68 -15.44
N GLU A 312 4.82 7.34 -15.16
CA GLU A 312 5.99 7.42 -16.04
C GLU A 312 7.24 7.02 -15.24
N VAL A 313 7.83 5.87 -15.56
CA VAL A 313 9.13 5.49 -15.03
C VAL A 313 10.21 6.13 -15.91
N LYS A 314 11.07 6.95 -15.32
CA LYS A 314 12.18 7.62 -16.00
C LYS A 314 13.49 6.85 -15.85
N GLN A 315 13.68 6.23 -14.67
CA GLN A 315 14.85 5.45 -14.34
C GLN A 315 14.50 4.30 -13.39
N GLY A 316 15.08 3.12 -13.61
CA GLY A 316 14.53 1.85 -13.13
C GLY A 316 15.32 1.11 -12.04
N GLY A 317 16.10 1.77 -11.18
CA GLY A 317 16.68 1.19 -9.96
C GLY A 317 17.60 -0.04 -10.10
N GLY A 318 17.84 -0.54 -11.32
CA GLY A 318 18.62 -1.74 -11.62
C GLY A 318 17.85 -3.06 -11.46
N PRO A 319 18.52 -4.22 -11.66
CA PRO A 319 17.86 -5.53 -11.71
C PRO A 319 17.19 -6.00 -10.43
N ASN A 320 17.63 -5.49 -9.27
CA ASN A 320 17.08 -5.80 -7.96
C ASN A 320 16.03 -4.77 -7.50
N SER A 321 15.68 -3.80 -8.35
CA SER A 321 14.59 -2.88 -8.07
C SER A 321 13.26 -3.55 -8.39
N GLN A 322 12.42 -3.69 -7.38
CA GLN A 322 11.04 -4.10 -7.51
C GLN A 322 10.24 -2.81 -7.60
N PHE A 323 9.80 -2.47 -8.80
CA PHE A 323 8.95 -1.31 -9.03
C PHE A 323 7.51 -1.78 -9.11
N TYR A 324 6.71 -1.41 -8.12
CA TYR A 324 5.33 -1.82 -8.02
C TYR A 324 4.44 -0.83 -8.76
N LEU A 325 3.79 -1.31 -9.83
CA LEU A 325 2.69 -0.57 -10.47
C LEU A 325 1.50 -0.44 -9.52
N MET A 326 1.31 -1.48 -8.71
CA MET A 326 0.32 -1.52 -7.64
C MET A 326 0.84 -2.47 -6.57
N ASP A 327 1.10 -1.94 -5.39
CA ASP A 327 1.25 -2.68 -4.15
C ASP A 327 -0.01 -2.46 -3.32
N MET A 328 -0.54 -3.52 -2.73
CA MET A 328 -1.81 -3.51 -2.00
C MET A 328 -1.60 -4.11 -0.63
N GLY A 329 -1.79 -3.30 0.41
CA GLY A 329 -1.69 -3.72 1.80
C GLY A 329 -3.05 -3.98 2.44
N SER A 330 -3.14 -5.04 3.23
CA SER A 330 -4.31 -5.36 4.07
C SER A 330 -3.92 -6.17 5.31
N CYS A 331 -4.89 -6.43 6.19
CA CYS A 331 -4.73 -7.26 7.38
C CYS A 331 -5.98 -8.11 7.65
N TRP A 332 -5.79 -9.42 7.84
CA TRP A 332 -6.77 -10.32 8.46
C TRP A 332 -6.08 -11.49 9.15
N LYS A 333 -6.78 -12.20 10.04
CA LYS A 333 -6.24 -13.40 10.71
C LYS A 333 -6.36 -14.62 9.78
N ASN A 334 -5.55 -15.66 10.02
CA ASN A 334 -5.61 -16.90 9.23
C ASN A 334 -6.96 -17.63 9.30
N ASP A 335 -7.81 -17.32 10.28
CA ASP A 335 -9.16 -17.85 10.42
C ASP A 335 -10.25 -16.97 9.79
N GLY A 336 -9.85 -15.92 9.06
CA GLY A 336 -10.72 -15.05 8.27
C GLY A 336 -11.32 -13.89 9.06
N ARG A 337 -11.07 -13.82 10.37
CA ARG A 337 -11.49 -12.67 11.18
C ARG A 337 -10.69 -11.41 10.81
N PRO A 338 -11.29 -10.22 10.94
CA PRO A 338 -10.54 -8.97 10.85
C PRO A 338 -9.41 -8.92 11.88
N CYS A 339 -8.37 -8.17 11.56
CA CYS A 339 -7.30 -7.86 12.51
C CYS A 339 -7.82 -7.02 13.68
N ASP A 340 -7.19 -7.16 14.85
CA ASP A 340 -7.55 -6.47 16.09
C ASP A 340 -6.36 -5.83 16.82
N GLY A 341 -5.16 -5.90 16.24
CA GLY A 341 -3.92 -5.35 16.78
C GLY A 341 -3.07 -6.38 17.52
N ASP A 342 -3.53 -7.63 17.65
CA ASP A 342 -2.74 -8.73 18.20
C ASP A 342 -1.69 -9.21 17.18
N THR A 343 -0.46 -8.72 17.35
CA THR A 343 0.66 -9.00 16.45
C THR A 343 1.01 -10.50 16.33
N ALA A 344 0.62 -11.34 17.30
CA ALA A 344 0.87 -12.77 17.24
C ALA A 344 -0.12 -13.53 16.33
N THR A 345 -1.30 -12.96 16.08
CA THR A 345 -2.38 -13.64 15.32
C THR A 345 -2.82 -12.87 14.07
N ASP A 346 -2.65 -11.56 14.04
CA ASP A 346 -2.82 -10.74 12.86
C ASP A 346 -1.81 -11.11 11.77
N VAL A 347 -2.20 -10.96 10.51
CA VAL A 347 -1.33 -11.22 9.36
C VAL A 347 -1.50 -10.11 8.33
N THR A 348 -0.41 -9.41 8.07
CA THR A 348 -0.33 -8.43 6.99
C THR A 348 -0.28 -9.15 5.66
N ARG A 349 -0.99 -8.64 4.66
CA ARG A 349 -1.04 -9.25 3.33
C ARG A 349 -0.77 -8.26 2.23
N TYR A 350 0.07 -8.69 1.31
CA TYR A 350 0.51 -7.91 0.17
C TYR A 350 0.19 -8.61 -1.15
N SER A 351 -0.28 -7.81 -2.11
CA SER A 351 -0.39 -8.19 -3.53
C SER A 351 0.33 -7.14 -4.36
N GLU A 352 1.39 -7.55 -5.04
CA GLU A 352 2.35 -6.61 -5.63
C GLU A 352 2.56 -6.93 -7.11
N MET A 353 2.32 -5.96 -8.01
CA MET A 353 2.64 -6.09 -9.44
C MET A 353 3.97 -5.42 -9.76
N ILE A 354 5.01 -6.21 -9.98
CA ILE A 354 6.35 -5.71 -10.35
C ILE A 354 6.44 -5.50 -11.85
N ILE A 355 6.73 -4.28 -12.30
CA ILE A 355 6.84 -3.95 -13.74
C ILE A 355 8.27 -3.79 -14.27
N ASN A 356 9.27 -3.87 -13.41
CA ASN A 356 10.67 -3.89 -13.85
C ASN A 356 10.93 -5.14 -14.71
N PRO A 357 11.28 -5.01 -16.01
CA PRO A 357 11.49 -6.15 -16.90
C PRO A 357 12.67 -7.03 -16.49
N GLU A 358 13.64 -6.48 -15.76
CA GLU A 358 14.83 -7.17 -15.27
C GLU A 358 14.56 -8.05 -14.05
N THR A 359 13.39 -7.91 -13.40
CA THR A 359 13.03 -8.75 -12.26
C THR A 359 12.99 -10.22 -12.68
N PRO A 360 13.79 -11.09 -12.03
CA PRO A 360 13.77 -12.52 -12.29
C PRO A 360 12.48 -13.14 -11.72
N SER A 361 12.00 -14.27 -12.24
CA SER A 361 10.93 -15.03 -11.57
C SER A 361 11.55 -16.12 -10.69
N TRP A 362 11.20 -16.14 -9.41
CA TRP A 362 11.65 -17.17 -8.47
C TRP A 362 10.74 -18.40 -8.56
N CYS A 363 9.43 -18.17 -8.57
CA CYS A 363 8.42 -19.17 -8.90
C CYS A 363 8.70 -19.79 -10.27
N THR A 364 9.04 -21.08 -10.26
CA THR A 364 9.30 -21.86 -11.47
C THR A 364 8.86 -23.30 -11.27
N ARG A 365 8.78 -24.06 -12.37
CA ARG A 365 8.55 -25.51 -12.33
C ARG A 365 9.53 -26.29 -11.44
N ARG A 366 10.72 -25.74 -11.18
CA ARG A 366 11.76 -26.36 -10.34
C ARG A 366 11.80 -25.81 -8.92
N ARG A 367 11.11 -24.70 -8.66
CA ARG A 367 10.99 -24.03 -7.35
C ARG A 367 9.51 -23.75 -7.09
N ILE A 368 8.77 -24.83 -6.86
CA ILE A 368 7.31 -24.76 -6.66
C ILE A 368 6.97 -24.24 -5.25
N GLU A 369 7.91 -24.32 -4.33
CA GLU A 369 7.85 -23.76 -2.97
C GLU A 369 7.75 -22.24 -2.95
N GLU A 370 8.20 -21.58 -4.01
CA GLU A 370 8.09 -20.12 -4.24
C GLU A 370 6.84 -19.75 -5.06
N CYS A 371 5.99 -20.72 -5.40
CA CYS A 371 4.76 -20.51 -6.16
C CYS A 371 3.53 -20.64 -5.27
N PRO A 372 2.46 -19.86 -5.52
CA PRO A 372 1.21 -20.05 -4.81
C PRO A 372 0.65 -21.45 -5.11
N PRO A 373 0.08 -22.17 -4.12
CA PRO A 373 -0.52 -23.48 -4.33
C PRO A 373 -1.51 -23.55 -5.49
N TRP A 374 -2.30 -22.51 -5.69
CA TRP A 374 -3.31 -22.45 -6.75
C TRP A 374 -3.24 -21.14 -7.52
N HIS A 375 -3.39 -21.25 -8.84
CA HIS A 375 -3.80 -20.15 -9.70
C HIS A 375 -5.31 -20.28 -9.94
N THR A 376 -6.03 -19.16 -9.86
CA THR A 376 -7.46 -19.09 -10.19
C THR A 376 -7.62 -18.14 -11.36
N PHE A 377 -8.18 -18.62 -12.47
CA PHE A 377 -8.55 -17.77 -13.61
C PHE A 377 -9.83 -16.98 -13.30
N ARG A 378 -10.10 -15.89 -14.01
CA ARG A 378 -11.33 -15.09 -13.81
C ARG A 378 -12.62 -15.88 -13.92
N ASN A 379 -12.65 -16.92 -14.75
CA ASN A 379 -13.80 -17.81 -14.87
C ASN A 379 -13.98 -18.79 -13.68
N GLY A 380 -13.14 -18.70 -12.65
CA GLY A 380 -13.16 -19.56 -11.46
C GLY A 380 -12.39 -20.87 -11.62
N THR A 381 -11.83 -21.17 -12.79
CA THR A 381 -11.03 -22.38 -12.99
C THR A 381 -9.78 -22.33 -12.14
N ARG A 382 -9.54 -23.38 -11.35
CA ARG A 382 -8.36 -23.50 -10.47
C ARG A 382 -7.36 -24.50 -11.04
N VAL A 383 -6.09 -24.12 -11.04
CA VAL A 383 -4.97 -24.96 -11.45
C VAL A 383 -3.96 -25.03 -10.32
N HIS A 384 -3.63 -26.24 -9.90
CA HIS A 384 -2.64 -26.47 -8.85
C HIS A 384 -1.22 -26.27 -9.39
N ARG A 385 -0.30 -25.77 -8.56
CA ARG A 385 1.11 -25.55 -8.92
C ARG A 385 1.90 -26.80 -9.31
N THR A 386 1.37 -28.01 -9.08
CA THR A 386 1.97 -29.25 -9.57
C THR A 386 1.52 -29.64 -10.99
N ASP A 387 0.49 -28.99 -11.52
CA ASP A 387 0.08 -29.14 -12.92
C ASP A 387 0.96 -28.25 -13.81
N ALA A 388 2.13 -28.76 -14.13
CA ALA A 388 3.15 -28.01 -14.86
C ALA A 388 2.74 -27.60 -16.29
N ALA A 389 1.71 -28.24 -16.85
CA ALA A 389 1.20 -27.97 -18.19
C ALA A 389 0.28 -26.74 -18.21
N ARG A 390 -0.47 -26.50 -17.13
CA ARG A 390 -1.49 -25.45 -17.08
C ARG A 390 -1.16 -24.30 -16.13
N PHE A 391 -0.32 -24.51 -15.12
CA PHE A 391 0.00 -23.47 -14.14
C PHE A 391 0.87 -22.36 -14.76
N PRO A 392 0.49 -21.07 -14.63
CA PRO A 392 1.22 -19.97 -15.27
C PRO A 392 2.39 -19.50 -14.39
N TYR A 393 3.45 -20.31 -14.25
CA TYR A 393 4.62 -19.96 -13.41
C TYR A 393 5.21 -18.59 -13.73
N ALA A 394 5.29 -18.25 -15.02
CA ALA A 394 5.85 -17.00 -15.49
C ALA A 394 5.03 -15.74 -15.12
N ALA A 395 3.85 -15.92 -14.52
CA ALA A 395 2.99 -14.84 -14.06
C ALA A 395 3.32 -14.38 -12.62
N TYR A 396 4.13 -15.16 -11.91
CA TYR A 396 4.49 -14.94 -10.51
C TYR A 396 5.98 -14.67 -10.38
N HIS A 397 6.33 -13.70 -9.55
CA HIS A 397 7.70 -13.56 -9.05
C HIS A 397 7.90 -14.54 -7.89
N VAL A 398 7.12 -14.41 -6.81
CA VAL A 398 7.17 -15.27 -5.63
C VAL A 398 5.85 -15.24 -4.86
N TYR A 399 5.56 -16.33 -4.17
CA TYR A 399 4.62 -16.43 -3.08
C TYR A 399 5.37 -16.86 -1.82
N CYS A 400 5.08 -16.22 -0.69
CA CYS A 400 5.52 -16.70 0.60
C CYS A 400 4.35 -16.76 1.60
N SER A 401 4.27 -17.85 2.36
CA SER A 401 3.23 -18.09 3.36
C SER A 401 3.51 -17.32 4.66
N PRO A 402 2.47 -17.00 5.46
CA PRO A 402 2.68 -16.33 6.72
C PRO A 402 3.31 -17.26 7.75
N GLY A 403 4.23 -16.74 8.56
CA GLY A 403 5.01 -17.55 9.52
C GLY A 403 4.17 -18.23 10.60
N ASN A 404 2.94 -17.77 10.82
CA ASN A 404 1.96 -18.37 11.74
C ASN A 404 0.94 -19.31 11.05
N ALA A 405 1.12 -19.64 9.76
CA ALA A 405 0.27 -20.58 9.04
C ALA A 405 0.47 -22.01 9.56
N ARG A 406 -0.60 -22.60 10.11
CA ARG A 406 -0.57 -23.93 10.73
C ARG A 406 -0.67 -25.08 9.73
N ALA A 407 -1.23 -24.82 8.56
CA ALA A 407 -1.54 -25.80 7.53
C ALA A 407 -1.10 -25.33 6.14
N ALA A 408 -0.02 -24.55 6.05
CA ALA A 408 0.53 -24.13 4.76
C ALA A 408 0.92 -25.36 3.92
N GLU A 409 0.49 -25.38 2.67
CA GLU A 409 0.68 -26.53 1.79
C GLU A 409 2.16 -26.71 1.43
N GLN A 410 2.72 -27.88 1.73
CA GLN A 410 4.13 -28.17 1.48
C GLN A 410 4.39 -28.68 0.05
N PRO A 411 5.53 -28.33 -0.56
CA PRO A 411 6.57 -27.46 -0.02
C PRO A 411 6.17 -25.97 -0.10
N THR A 412 6.59 -25.15 0.86
CA THR A 412 6.35 -23.69 0.85
C THR A 412 7.52 -22.93 1.43
N THR A 413 7.69 -21.70 0.98
CA THR A 413 8.57 -20.71 1.59
C THR A 413 7.75 -19.82 2.52
N TYR A 414 8.25 -19.56 3.73
CA TYR A 414 7.66 -18.57 4.62
C TYR A 414 8.25 -17.19 4.34
N CYS A 415 7.44 -16.14 4.46
CA CYS A 415 7.93 -14.78 4.34
C CYS A 415 8.97 -14.49 5.42
N ASP A 416 9.82 -13.47 5.22
CA ASP A 416 10.70 -13.07 6.31
C ASP A 416 9.85 -12.65 7.53
N ALA A 417 10.33 -13.00 8.70
CA ALA A 417 9.57 -12.87 9.93
C ALA A 417 9.71 -11.48 10.58
N TYR A 418 10.51 -10.58 9.99
CA TYR A 418 11.06 -9.41 10.69
C TYR A 418 10.68 -8.06 10.03
N SER A 419 10.26 -8.02 8.76
CA SER A 419 9.96 -6.77 8.04
C SER A 419 8.70 -6.04 8.54
N ASN A 420 7.89 -6.72 9.34
CA ASN A 420 6.68 -6.18 9.96
C ASN A 420 6.58 -6.69 11.41
N PRO A 421 5.91 -5.96 12.31
CA PRO A 421 5.74 -6.40 13.69
C PRO A 421 5.03 -7.76 13.80
N GLN A 422 4.04 -7.99 12.94
CA GLN A 422 3.25 -9.21 12.81
C GLN A 422 3.66 -10.05 11.58
N PRO A 423 3.30 -11.35 11.52
CA PRO A 423 3.51 -12.17 10.33
C PRO A 423 2.97 -11.52 9.06
N GLN A 424 3.60 -11.82 7.93
CA GLN A 424 3.19 -11.32 6.63
C GLN A 424 3.03 -12.44 5.61
N GLU A 425 2.16 -12.25 4.64
CA GLU A 425 2.00 -13.09 3.46
C GLU A 425 2.08 -12.21 2.22
N ILE A 426 2.96 -12.57 1.28
CA ILE A 426 3.26 -11.76 0.10
C ILE A 426 2.99 -12.60 -1.15
N LEU A 427 2.28 -12.00 -2.10
CA LEU A 427 2.14 -12.52 -3.45
C LEU A 427 2.61 -11.48 -4.47
N GLN A 428 3.78 -11.73 -5.05
CA GLN A 428 4.39 -10.86 -6.05
C GLN A 428 4.13 -11.40 -7.46
N LEU A 429 3.58 -10.56 -8.31
CA LEU A 429 3.18 -10.81 -9.69
C LEU A 429 4.13 -10.10 -10.64
N VAL A 430 4.21 -10.61 -11.88
CA VAL A 430 4.95 -9.98 -12.97
C VAL A 430 4.09 -9.94 -14.25
N PRO A 431 4.37 -9.03 -15.20
CA PRO A 431 3.65 -8.90 -16.45
C PRO A 431 3.46 -10.23 -17.18
N HIS A 432 2.20 -10.59 -17.44
CA HIS A 432 1.86 -11.86 -18.07
C HIS A 432 0.44 -11.80 -18.69
N PRO A 433 0.16 -12.49 -19.81
CA PRO A 433 -1.12 -12.39 -20.50
C PRO A 433 -2.35 -12.74 -19.65
N VAL A 434 -2.18 -13.59 -18.63
CA VAL A 434 -3.27 -13.98 -17.71
C VAL A 434 -3.79 -12.81 -16.87
N TRP A 435 -3.02 -11.72 -16.76
CA TRP A 435 -3.43 -10.51 -16.05
C TRP A 435 -4.13 -9.49 -16.95
N GLY A 436 -4.07 -9.68 -18.28
CA GLY A 436 -4.56 -8.69 -19.24
C GLY A 436 -6.07 -8.41 -19.13
N GLU A 437 -6.86 -9.42 -18.74
CA GLU A 437 -8.30 -9.23 -18.51
C GLU A 437 -8.63 -8.29 -17.34
N PHE A 438 -7.66 -8.07 -16.43
CA PHE A 438 -7.77 -7.13 -15.32
C PHE A 438 -7.14 -5.76 -15.63
N GLY A 439 -6.71 -5.50 -16.87
CA GLY A 439 -6.07 -4.25 -17.28
C GLY A 439 -4.58 -4.14 -16.93
N TYR A 440 -3.99 -5.18 -16.34
CA TYR A 440 -2.58 -5.21 -15.95
C TYR A 440 -1.64 -5.49 -17.14
N PRO A 441 -0.34 -5.18 -17.00
CA PRO A 441 0.68 -5.49 -18.01
C PRO A 441 0.68 -6.97 -18.45
N THR A 442 0.74 -7.19 -19.77
CA THR A 442 0.70 -8.55 -20.36
C THR A 442 2.07 -9.04 -20.81
N ALA A 443 3.06 -8.15 -20.88
CA ALA A 443 4.42 -8.47 -21.30
C ALA A 443 5.44 -7.61 -20.56
N LYS A 444 6.65 -8.15 -20.37
CA LYS A 444 7.78 -7.43 -19.76
C LYS A 444 8.07 -6.13 -20.53
N GLY A 445 8.30 -5.05 -19.79
CA GLY A 445 8.62 -3.73 -20.34
C GLY A 445 7.40 -2.84 -20.64
N GLN A 446 6.18 -3.38 -20.58
CA GLN A 446 4.96 -2.58 -20.72
C GLN A 446 4.77 -1.68 -19.48
N GLY A 447 4.64 -0.37 -19.68
CA GLY A 447 4.60 0.63 -18.60
C GLY A 447 5.94 0.99 -17.99
N TRP A 448 7.04 0.53 -18.60
CA TRP A 448 8.38 0.80 -18.12
C TRP A 448 8.98 2.05 -18.78
N ILE A 449 10.30 2.20 -18.70
CA ILE A 449 11.04 3.35 -19.23
C ILE A 449 10.73 3.58 -20.72
N GLY A 450 10.31 4.79 -21.05
CA GLY A 450 9.92 5.19 -22.42
C GLY A 450 8.48 4.84 -22.80
N ASP A 451 7.69 4.29 -21.88
CA ASP A 451 6.30 3.88 -22.09
C ASP A 451 5.37 4.46 -21.00
N PRO A 452 5.22 5.80 -20.90
CA PRO A 452 4.33 6.43 -19.93
C PRO A 452 2.87 6.06 -20.23
N ARG A 453 2.11 5.73 -19.17
CA ARG A 453 0.74 5.22 -19.33
C ARG A 453 -0.18 5.70 -18.23
N THR A 454 -1.44 5.89 -18.61
CA THR A 454 -2.55 5.84 -17.67
C THR A 454 -3.11 4.42 -17.66
N TRP A 455 -3.13 3.83 -16.47
CA TRP A 455 -3.66 2.51 -16.20
C TRP A 455 -5.08 2.60 -15.69
N GLU A 456 -5.93 1.67 -16.12
CA GLU A 456 -7.22 1.36 -15.51
C GLU A 456 -7.20 -0.11 -15.11
N LEU A 457 -6.96 -0.34 -13.83
CA LEU A 457 -6.73 -1.66 -13.26
C LEU A 457 -7.99 -2.15 -12.56
N ASP A 458 -8.46 -3.35 -12.90
CA ASP A 458 -9.52 -4.05 -12.18
C ASP A 458 -8.92 -4.76 -10.94
N VAL A 459 -8.40 -3.93 -10.04
CA VAL A 459 -7.61 -4.34 -8.88
C VAL A 459 -8.41 -5.26 -7.95
N GLY A 460 -9.70 -4.96 -7.74
CA GLY A 460 -10.56 -5.80 -6.91
C GLY A 460 -10.77 -7.18 -7.51
N ALA A 461 -11.06 -7.26 -8.81
CA ALA A 461 -11.28 -8.54 -9.46
C ALA A 461 -10.01 -9.40 -9.51
N LEU A 462 -8.84 -8.79 -9.77
CA LEU A 462 -7.56 -9.49 -9.69
C LEU A 462 -7.34 -10.00 -8.27
N SER A 463 -7.42 -9.13 -7.27
CA SER A 463 -7.09 -9.52 -5.89
C SER A 463 -8.09 -10.52 -5.30
N GLN A 464 -9.27 -10.70 -5.89
CA GLN A 464 -10.22 -11.78 -5.55
C GLN A 464 -9.75 -13.18 -6.00
N VAL A 465 -9.08 -13.27 -7.15
CA VAL A 465 -8.63 -14.57 -7.73
C VAL A 465 -7.27 -15.02 -7.20
N LEU A 466 -6.51 -14.09 -6.61
CA LEU A 466 -5.22 -14.39 -6.00
C LEU A 466 -5.35 -15.32 -4.79
N TYR A 467 -4.34 -16.16 -4.61
CA TYR A 467 -4.24 -17.08 -3.48
C TYR A 467 -3.71 -16.34 -2.25
N PHE A 468 -4.47 -16.44 -1.14
CA PHE A 468 -4.03 -16.07 0.20
C PHE A 468 -4.37 -17.23 1.13
N TYR A 469 -3.47 -17.51 2.06
CA TYR A 469 -3.59 -18.60 3.01
C TYR A 469 -4.76 -18.37 3.96
N GLN A 470 -5.46 -19.46 4.23
CA GLN A 470 -6.61 -19.54 5.13
C GLN A 470 -6.56 -20.89 5.85
N ASP A 471 -6.80 -20.89 7.16
CA ASP A 471 -6.85 -22.12 7.96
C ASP A 471 -8.00 -23.02 7.47
N PRO A 472 -7.76 -24.34 7.26
CA PRO A 472 -8.80 -25.24 6.79
C PRO A 472 -10.05 -25.25 7.69
N GLY A 473 -11.23 -25.19 7.07
CA GLY A 473 -12.51 -25.23 7.79
C GLY A 473 -12.95 -23.90 8.41
N THR A 474 -12.22 -22.82 8.20
CA THR A 474 -12.60 -21.47 8.67
C THR A 474 -13.36 -20.69 7.60
N PRO A 475 -14.19 -19.69 7.98
CA PRO A 475 -14.88 -18.83 7.02
C PRO A 475 -13.89 -18.04 6.15
N PRO A 476 -14.18 -17.82 4.85
CA PRO A 476 -13.33 -16.99 4.00
C PRO A 476 -13.21 -15.56 4.55
N ALA A 477 -11.99 -15.02 4.55
CA ALA A 477 -11.76 -13.61 4.87
C ALA A 477 -12.45 -12.67 3.87
N LYS A 478 -12.98 -11.56 4.40
CA LYS A 478 -13.35 -10.40 3.56
C LYS A 478 -12.08 -9.61 3.22
N ARG A 479 -11.79 -9.47 1.93
CA ARG A 479 -10.56 -8.82 1.43
C ARG A 479 -10.77 -7.31 1.30
N ARG A 480 -10.50 -6.59 2.39
CA ARG A 480 -10.58 -5.12 2.46
C ARG A 480 -9.18 -4.53 2.34
N TRP A 481 -8.92 -3.73 1.33
CA TRP A 481 -7.58 -3.21 1.06
C TRP A 481 -7.43 -1.82 1.66
N SER A 482 -6.73 -1.74 2.78
CA SER A 482 -6.58 -0.50 3.54
C SER A 482 -5.45 0.39 3.03
N SER A 483 -4.59 -0.12 2.15
CA SER A 483 -3.45 0.62 1.61
C SER A 483 -3.24 0.23 0.13
N LEU A 484 -3.06 1.22 -0.74
CA LEU A 484 -2.83 1.04 -2.18
C LEU A 484 -1.74 2.00 -2.62
N ASP A 485 -0.67 1.43 -3.16
CA ASP A 485 0.63 2.07 -3.20
C ASP A 485 1.27 1.95 -4.58
N VAL A 486 2.03 2.97 -4.95
CA VAL A 486 2.87 2.96 -6.16
C VAL A 486 4.26 3.47 -5.81
N GLY A 487 5.29 2.77 -6.25
CA GLY A 487 6.67 3.17 -6.07
C GLY A 487 7.62 2.00 -6.18
N THR A 488 8.76 2.08 -5.51
CA THR A 488 9.80 1.06 -5.65
C THR A 488 10.51 0.71 -4.36
N GLU A 489 10.84 -0.58 -4.26
CA GLU A 489 11.82 -1.15 -3.36
C GLU A 489 13.09 -1.48 -4.16
N ILE A 490 14.21 -0.87 -3.78
CA ILE A 490 15.52 -1.25 -4.31
C ILE A 490 16.16 -2.23 -3.32
N TYR A 491 16.20 -3.51 -3.67
CA TYR A 491 16.73 -4.56 -2.80
C TYR A 491 18.25 -4.66 -2.93
N VAL A 492 18.96 -4.58 -1.78
CA VAL A 492 20.39 -4.83 -1.57
C VAL A 492 21.28 -4.48 -2.78
N SER A 493 21.20 -3.22 -3.21
CA SER A 493 21.94 -2.70 -4.36
C SER A 493 22.62 -1.38 -3.99
N LYS A 494 23.90 -1.25 -4.35
CA LYS A 494 24.68 -0.03 -4.09
C LYS A 494 24.62 0.89 -5.31
N TYR A 495 24.52 2.19 -5.09
CA TYR A 495 24.52 3.21 -6.14
C TYR A 495 23.38 3.09 -7.16
N ALA A 496 22.33 2.35 -6.80
CA ALA A 496 21.15 2.21 -7.63
C ALA A 496 20.30 3.48 -7.50
N GLU A 497 19.67 3.88 -8.59
CA GLU A 497 18.86 5.09 -8.64
C GLU A 497 17.62 4.84 -9.49
N ALA A 498 16.47 5.26 -8.97
CA ALA A 498 15.16 5.19 -9.61
C ALA A 498 14.51 6.58 -9.61
N GLU A 499 13.77 6.88 -10.67
CA GLU A 499 13.07 8.15 -10.85
C GLU A 499 11.75 7.91 -11.60
N TRP A 500 10.65 8.47 -11.11
CA TRP A 500 9.33 8.32 -11.73
C TRP A 500 8.41 9.49 -11.42
N THR A 501 7.38 9.66 -12.24
CA THR A 501 6.26 10.56 -11.95
C THR A 501 4.95 9.80 -11.79
N LEU A 502 4.09 10.33 -10.93
CA LEU A 502 2.78 9.79 -10.61
C LEU A 502 1.75 10.91 -10.61
N SER A 503 0.60 10.67 -11.23
CA SER A 503 -0.54 11.61 -11.22
C SER A 503 -1.86 10.89 -11.51
N GLY A 504 -2.98 11.57 -11.30
CA GLY A 504 -4.28 11.03 -11.69
C GLY A 504 -4.70 9.78 -10.92
N PHE A 505 -4.18 9.58 -9.70
CA PHE A 505 -4.50 8.43 -8.85
C PHE A 505 -5.94 8.57 -8.32
N ASP A 506 -6.79 7.62 -8.67
CA ASP A 506 -8.15 7.49 -8.18
C ASP A 506 -8.47 6.01 -7.89
N ILE A 507 -9.28 5.77 -6.85
CA ILE A 507 -9.80 4.45 -6.51
C ILE A 507 -11.30 4.54 -6.65
N VAL A 508 -11.90 3.75 -7.54
CA VAL A 508 -13.33 3.83 -7.82
C VAL A 508 -14.06 2.56 -7.41
N VAL A 509 -15.20 2.73 -6.73
CA VAL A 509 -16.09 1.66 -6.27
C VAL A 509 -17.48 1.84 -6.90
N PRO A 510 -18.26 0.77 -7.13
CA PRO A 510 -19.63 0.91 -7.61
C PRO A 510 -20.50 1.76 -6.67
N GLU A 511 -21.35 2.62 -7.22
CA GLU A 511 -22.24 3.51 -6.45
C GLU A 511 -23.21 2.75 -5.56
N GLU A 512 -23.61 1.54 -5.98
CA GLU A 512 -24.47 0.63 -5.20
C GLU A 512 -23.81 0.21 -3.87
N CYS A 513 -22.49 0.33 -3.74
CA CYS A 513 -21.76 0.09 -2.49
C CYS A 513 -21.94 1.22 -1.45
N ILE A 514 -22.52 2.38 -1.82
CA ILE A 514 -22.68 3.55 -0.93
C ILE A 514 -23.95 3.46 -0.07
N GLY A 515 -24.93 2.62 -0.44
CA GLY A 515 -26.29 2.66 0.11
C GLY A 515 -26.56 1.72 1.28
N SER A 516 -26.27 2.14 2.52
CA SER A 516 -27.05 1.78 3.74
C SER A 516 -26.60 2.48 5.03
N SER A 517 -26.13 3.74 4.99
CA SER A 517 -25.72 4.45 6.21
C SER A 517 -26.85 5.09 7.01
N GLN A 518 -28.13 4.87 6.64
CA GLN A 518 -29.28 5.19 7.49
C GLN A 518 -29.89 3.91 8.07
N GLY A 519 -29.35 3.46 9.21
CA GLY A 519 -30.10 2.68 10.21
C GLY A 519 -30.55 1.24 9.86
N GLY A 520 -29.95 0.56 8.88
CA GLY A 520 -30.25 -0.84 8.55
C GLY A 520 -28.99 -1.64 8.22
N PRO A 521 -29.03 -2.99 8.30
CA PRO A 521 -27.87 -3.82 8.01
C PRO A 521 -27.44 -3.61 6.56
N VAL A 522 -26.16 -3.28 6.41
CA VAL A 522 -25.50 -3.08 5.12
C VAL A 522 -25.66 -4.34 4.28
N SER A 523 -26.41 -4.24 3.18
CA SER A 523 -26.58 -5.35 2.25
C SER A 523 -26.91 -4.82 0.86
N ARG A 524 -25.90 -4.84 -0.01
CA ARG A 524 -26.05 -5.11 -1.45
C ARG A 524 -24.72 -5.42 -2.12
N CYS A 525 -23.60 -5.10 -1.47
CA CYS A 525 -22.25 -5.54 -1.88
C CYS A 525 -21.40 -6.12 -0.72
N LEU A 526 -22.03 -6.60 0.36
CA LEU A 526 -21.35 -7.23 1.52
C LEU A 526 -21.55 -8.74 1.58
#